data_AF-G1V7I6-F1
#
_entry.id   AF-G1V7I6-F1
#
_cell.length_a   1.000
_cell.length_b   1.000
_cell.length_c   1.000
_cell.angle_alpha   90.00
_cell.angle_beta   90.00
_cell.angle_gamma   90.00
#
_symmetry.space_group_name_H-M   'P 1'
#
loop_
_entity.id
_entity.type
_entity.pdbx_description
1 polymer ?
#
loop_
_entity_poly.entity_id
_entity_poly.type
_entity_poly.pdbx_seq_one_letter_code
_entity_poly.pdbx_strand_id
1 'polypeptide(L)' 'MAFTSFRDTLERMRNDLASGNWRVKSYDIDGMQREFFSPAEFMQMLDYVERKAADEAARDTGYRPRTVVRSADR' A
#
# COMPACT_ATOMS: atom_id res chain seq x y z
N MET A 1 3.45 -14.13 14.57
CA MET A 1 3.88 -13.56 13.28
C MET A 1 3.42 -12.12 13.25
N ALA A 2 4.34 -11.18 13.02
CA ALA A 2 4.03 -9.75 13.08
C ALA A 2 3.03 -9.40 11.98
N PHE A 3 1.92 -8.74 12.35
CA PHE A 3 1.08 -8.04 11.39
C PHE A 3 1.97 -7.04 10.67
N THR A 4 2.18 -7.25 9.37
CA THR A 4 3.00 -6.35 8.57
C THR A 4 2.09 -5.19 8.19
N SER A 5 2.32 -4.00 8.78
CA SER A 5 1.59 -2.78 8.41
C SER A 5 1.79 -2.47 6.92
N PHE A 6 0.84 -1.78 6.28
CA PHE A 6 0.95 -1.46 4.86
C PHE A 6 2.24 -0.68 4.53
N ARG A 7 2.71 0.14 5.47
CA ARG A 7 3.99 0.83 5.37
C ARG A 7 5.19 -0.12 5.30
N ASP A 8 5.26 -1.15 6.15
CA ASP A 8 6.36 -2.12 6.13
C ASP A 8 6.34 -2.95 4.84
N THR A 9 5.15 -3.38 4.40
CA THR A 9 4.97 -4.06 3.11
C THR A 9 5.44 -3.18 1.94
N LEU A 10 5.11 -1.88 1.95
CA LEU A 10 5.54 -0.94 0.91
C LEU A 10 7.08 -0.81 0.86
N GLU A 11 7.72 -0.63 2.01
CA GLU A 11 9.18 -0.49 2.09
C GLU A 11 9.87 -1.74 1.57
N ARG A 12 9.33 -2.92 1.90
CA ARG A 12 9.82 -4.21 1.44
C ARG A 12 9.67 -4.38 -0.06
N MET A 13 8.47 -4.10 -0.60
CA MET A 13 8.22 -4.14 -2.05
C MET A 13 9.13 -3.18 -2.83
N ARG A 14 9.39 -1.97 -2.31
CA ARG A 14 10.32 -1.00 -2.93
C ARG A 14 11.76 -1.49 -2.90
N ASN A 15 12.20 -2.09 -1.81
CA ASN A 15 13.54 -2.66 -1.69
C ASN A 15 13.74 -3.84 -2.66
N ASP A 16 12.75 -4.73 -2.76
CA ASP A 16 12.77 -5.86 -3.69
C ASP A 16 12.67 -5.41 -5.16
N LEU A 17 11.96 -4.32 -5.46
CA LEU A 17 11.94 -3.70 -6.78
C LEU A 17 13.33 -3.18 -7.17
N ALA A 18 13.99 -2.44 -6.26
CA ALA A 18 15.34 -1.92 -6.48
C ALA A 18 16.38 -3.03 -6.62
N SER A 19 16.20 -4.14 -5.89
CA SER A 19 17.09 -5.30 -5.91
C SER A 19 16.78 -6.31 -7.04
N GLY A 20 15.65 -6.15 -7.75
CA GLY A 20 15.18 -7.09 -8.77
C GLY A 20 14.62 -8.42 -8.24
N ASN A 21 14.46 -8.56 -6.91
CA ASN A 21 14.06 -9.80 -6.24
C ASN A 21 12.54 -9.99 -6.09
N TRP A 22 11.75 -9.04 -6.58
CA TRP A 22 10.30 -9.00 -6.42
C TRP A 22 9.53 -10.20 -7.02
N ARG A 23 10.11 -10.94 -7.97
CA ARG A 23 9.47 -12.10 -8.65
C ARG A 23 9.35 -13.37 -7.80
N VAL A 24 10.20 -13.54 -6.78
CA VAL A 24 10.32 -14.81 -6.02
C VAL A 24 9.76 -14.65 -4.60
N LYS A 25 9.09 -13.54 -4.33
CA LYS A 25 8.59 -13.19 -3.00
C LYS A 25 7.07 -13.20 -3.01
N SER A 26 6.50 -13.87 -2.01
CA SER A 26 5.10 -13.68 -1.62
C SER A 26 5.02 -12.54 -0.60
N TYR A 27 4.02 -11.68 -0.79
CA TYR A 27 3.76 -10.55 0.10
C TYR A 27 2.45 -10.81 0.84
N ASP A 28 2.42 -10.56 2.14
CA ASP A 28 1.17 -10.52 2.89
C ASP A 28 0.53 -9.15 2.68
N ILE A 29 -0.62 -9.13 2.00
CA ILE A 29 -1.35 -7.91 1.67
C ILE A 29 -2.80 -8.13 2.07
N ASP A 30 -3.28 -7.31 3.01
CA ASP A 30 -4.66 -7.42 3.52
C ASP A 30 -4.93 -8.82 4.15
N GLY A 31 -3.90 -9.46 4.73
CA GLY A 31 -3.97 -10.80 5.31
C GLY A 31 -4.03 -11.94 4.28
N MET A 32 -3.75 -11.65 3.01
CA MET A 32 -3.64 -12.64 1.94
C MET A 32 -2.23 -12.64 1.35
N GLN A 33 -1.66 -13.84 1.19
CA GLN A 33 -0.42 -14.01 0.45
C GLN A 33 -0.68 -13.78 -1.04
N ARG A 34 0.02 -12.80 -1.64
CA ARG A 34 -0.01 -12.52 -3.07
C ARG A 34 1.36 -12.70 -3.68
N GLU A 35 1.38 -13.37 -4.82
CA GLU A 35 2.55 -13.59 -5.67
C GLU A 35 2.37 -12.82 -6.98
N PHE A 36 3.49 -12.37 -7.57
CA PHE A 36 3.46 -11.55 -8.78
C PHE A 36 4.26 -12.21 -9.90
N PHE A 37 3.60 -12.49 -11.01
CA PHE A 37 4.22 -13.14 -12.17
C PHE A 37 4.71 -12.12 -13.21
N SER A 38 4.14 -10.91 -13.19
CA SER A 38 4.48 -9.83 -14.12
C SER A 38 4.89 -8.54 -13.40
N PRO A 39 5.82 -7.75 -13.98
CA PRO A 39 6.22 -6.48 -13.38
C PRO A 39 5.08 -5.46 -13.34
N ALA A 40 4.16 -5.51 -14.30
CA ALA A 40 2.98 -4.66 -14.32
C ALA A 40 2.04 -4.95 -13.13
N GLU A 41 1.79 -6.23 -12.83
CA GLU A 41 0.98 -6.64 -11.67
C GLU A 41 1.65 -6.20 -10.35
N PHE A 42 2.96 -6.35 -10.26
CA PHE A 42 3.73 -5.90 -9.11
C PHE A 42 3.63 -4.38 -8.93
N MET A 43 3.80 -3.59 -10.00
CA MET A 43 3.67 -2.12 -9.93
C MET A 43 2.25 -1.67 -9.56
N GLN A 44 1.22 -2.32 -10.11
CA GLN A 44 -0.17 -2.05 -9.71
C GLN A 44 -0.41 -2.33 -8.23
N MET A 45 0.19 -3.40 -7.71
CA MET A 45 0.11 -3.70 -6.29
C MET A 45 0.86 -2.69 -5.44
N LEU A 46 2.04 -2.27 -5.89
CA LEU A 46 2.86 -1.30 -5.17
C LEU A 46 2.11 0.04 -5.00
N ASP A 47 1.42 0.51 -6.05
CA ASP A 47 0.52 1.68 -5.97
C ASP A 47 -0.66 1.45 -5.00
N TYR A 48 -1.27 0.25 -5.02
CA TYR A 48 -2.34 -0.08 -4.08
C TYR A 48 -1.87 -0.04 -2.62
N VAL A 49 -0.73 -0.67 -2.32
CA VAL A 49 -0.14 -0.70 -0.97
C VAL A 49 0.29 0.71 -0.54
N GLU A 50 0.81 1.53 -1.45
CA GLU A 50 1.15 2.94 -1.17
C GLU A 50 -0.08 3.74 -0.75
N ARG A 51 -1.20 3.62 -1.46
CA ARG A 51 -2.46 4.29 -1.11
C ARG A 51 -3.00 3.81 0.24
N LYS A 52 -2.93 2.51 0.51
CA LYS A 52 -3.38 1.93 1.78
C LYS A 52 -2.48 2.34 2.94
N ALA A 53 -1.16 2.44 2.73
CA ALA A 53 -0.22 2.97 3.71
C ALA A 53 -0.48 4.45 4.02
N ALA A 54 -0.83 5.24 2.99
CA ALA A 54 -1.23 6.64 3.18
C ALA A 54 -2.56 6.77 3.93
N ASP A 55 -3.56 5.93 3.63
CA ASP A 55 -4.83 5.86 4.38
C ASP A 55 -4.62 5.44 5.84
N GLU A 56 -3.77 4.43 6.07
CA GLU A 56 -3.38 3.96 7.40
C GLU A 56 -2.70 5.10 8.20
N ALA A 57 -1.74 5.81 7.60
CA ALA A 57 -1.08 6.96 8.22
C ALA A 57 -2.04 8.13 8.48
N ALA A 58 -3.00 8.39 7.58
CA ALA A 58 -4.03 9.42 7.75
C ALA A 58 -4.99 9.08 8.90
N ARG A 59 -5.32 7.79 9.07
CA ARG A 59 -6.16 7.30 10.18
C ARG A 59 -5.43 7.35 11.52
N ASP A 60 -4.15 6.98 11.54
CA ASP A 60 -3.30 6.99 12.74
C ASP A 60 -3.07 8.42 13.26
N THR A 61 -2.85 9.37 12.34
CA THR A 61 -2.68 10.80 12.68
C THR A 61 -3.99 11.51 13.02
N GLY A 62 -5.14 10.83 12.96
CA GLY A 62 -6.46 11.44 13.14
C GLY A 62 -6.84 12.46 12.04
N TYR A 63 -6.01 12.60 11.01
CA TYR A 63 -6.24 13.51 9.91
C TYR A 63 -7.21 12.86 8.93
N ARG A 64 -8.51 12.97 9.24
CA ARG A 64 -9.53 12.87 8.20
C ARG A 64 -9.19 13.96 7.17
N PRO A 65 -8.88 13.63 5.90
CA PRO A 65 -8.93 14.65 4.88
C PRO A 65 -10.35 15.20 4.97
N ARG A 66 -10.48 16.46 5.41
CA ARG A 66 -11.74 17.16 5.34
C ARG A 66 -12.06 17.11 3.85
N THR A 67 -12.95 16.21 3.46
CA THR A 67 -13.85 16.48 2.35
C THR A 67 -14.53 17.77 2.78
N VAL A 68 -13.90 18.88 2.44
CA VAL A 68 -14.53 20.18 2.43
C VAL A 68 -15.63 20.01 1.40
N VAL A 69 -16.82 19.65 1.89
CA VAL A 69 -18.05 19.79 1.14
C VAL A 69 -18.17 21.30 0.92
N ARG A 70 -17.54 21.75 -0.15
CA ARG A 70 -17.47 23.15 -0.56
C ARG A 70 -18.80 23.46 -1.23
N SER A 71 -19.78 23.80 -0.38
CA SER A 71 -20.79 24.84 -0.57
C SER A 71 -21.84 24.72 -1.70
N ALA A 72 -22.98 25.37 -1.41
CA ALA A 72 -24.11 25.75 -2.27
C ALA A 72 -25.12 24.62 -2.54
N ASP A 73 -26.42 24.77 -2.30
CA ASP A 73 -27.27 25.91 -2.65
C ASP A 73 -28.53 25.95 -1.77
N ARG A 74 -28.80 27.16 -1.25
CA ARG A 74 -30.08 27.82 -0.92
C ARG A 74 -31.15 27.14 -0.05
#